data_AF-A0A8G1A2K2-F1
#
_entry.id   AF-A0A8G1A2K2-F1
#
_cell.length_a   1.000
_cell.length_b   1.000
_cell.length_c   1.000
_cell.angle_alpha   90.00
_cell.angle_beta   90.00
_cell.angle_gamma   90.00
#
_symmetry.space_group_name_H-M   'P 1'
#
loop_
_entity.id
_entity.type
_entity.pdbx_description
1 polymer ?
#
loop_
_entity_poly.entity_id
_entity_poly.type
_entity_poly.pdbx_seq_one_letter_code
_entity_poly.pdbx_strand_id
1 'polypeptide(L)'
;MTPRSLPIALCMIFALLLLSAGCLAGTGGPDLESLSQVRESLNRTQEEYDAQVASEPENATAWCVRALVYLNNNGQNEEAMKSCDQALALDPEYGMAWYVKGVALVNLQRYDEAEACFLNASRCDPELADNAAGMIRRYCGD
;
A
#
# COMPACT_ATOMS: atom_id res chain seq x y z
N MET A 1 -17.88 -41.10 -50.79
CA MET A 1 -17.88 -40.86 -49.34
C MET A 1 -17.14 -39.56 -49.09
N THR A 2 -17.90 -38.46 -49.00
CA THR A 2 -17.42 -37.10 -48.73
C THR A 2 -18.14 -36.60 -47.49
N PRO A 3 -17.46 -35.92 -46.55
CA PRO A 3 -18.08 -35.47 -45.31
C PRO A 3 -19.08 -34.33 -45.61
N ARG A 4 -20.29 -34.45 -45.06
CA ARG A 4 -21.30 -33.38 -45.04
C ARG A 4 -20.75 -32.20 -44.24
N SER A 5 -20.45 -31.10 -44.92
CA SER A 5 -20.15 -29.80 -44.30
C SER A 5 -21.38 -29.32 -43.53
N LEU A 6 -21.23 -29.14 -42.21
CA LEU A 6 -22.24 -28.44 -41.40
C LEU A 6 -22.34 -26.96 -41.85
N PRO A 7 -23.54 -26.37 -41.86
CA PRO A 7 -23.72 -24.98 -42.24
C PRO A 7 -23.06 -24.06 -41.21
N ILE A 8 -22.32 -23.05 -41.69
CA ILE A 8 -21.56 -22.06 -40.89
C ILE A 8 -22.42 -21.42 -39.77
N ALA A 9 -23.72 -21.28 -40.00
CA ALA A 9 -24.68 -20.77 -39.01
C ALA A 9 -24.79 -21.64 -37.74
N LEU A 10 -24.64 -22.96 -37.85
CA LEU A 10 -24.72 -23.88 -36.69
C LEU A 10 -23.46 -23.80 -35.81
N CYS A 11 -22.29 -23.55 -36.41
CA CYS A 11 -21.03 -23.33 -35.67
C CYS A 11 -21.04 -22.01 -34.89
N MET A 12 -21.63 -20.95 -35.45
CA MET A 12 -21.75 -19.64 -34.79
C MET A 12 -22.68 -19.69 -33.57
N ILE A 13 -23.78 -20.45 -33.66
CA ILE A 13 -24.70 -20.65 -32.54
C ILE A 13 -24.05 -21.45 -31.41
N PHE A 14 -23.26 -22.48 -31.76
CA PHE A 14 -22.52 -23.26 -30.75
C PHE A 14 -21.42 -22.42 -30.07
N ALA A 15 -20.73 -21.53 -30.82
CA ALA A 15 -19.74 -20.61 -30.27
C ALA A 15 -20.37 -19.54 -29.34
N LEU A 16 -21.58 -19.04 -29.65
CA LEU A 16 -22.31 -18.10 -28.80
C LEU A 16 -22.88 -18.77 -27.53
N LEU A 17 -23.32 -20.02 -27.63
CA LEU A 17 -23.76 -20.80 -26.46
C LEU A 17 -22.59 -21.12 -25.51
N LEU A 18 -21.38 -21.33 -26.05
CA LEU A 18 -20.16 -21.50 -25.26
C LEU A 18 -19.66 -20.20 -24.59
N LEU A 19 -20.04 -19.02 -25.10
CA LEU A 19 -19.81 -17.73 -24.43
C LEU A 19 -20.79 -17.50 -23.26
N SER A 20 -22.03 -18.02 -23.37
CA SER A 20 -23.02 -17.97 -22.29
C SER A 20 -22.88 -19.10 -21.26
N ALA A 21 -22.26 -20.21 -21.65
CA ALA A 21 -21.77 -21.22 -20.72
C ALA A 21 -20.50 -20.68 -20.08
N GLY A 22 -20.67 -19.71 -19.19
CA GLY A 22 -19.66 -19.18 -18.28
C GLY A 22 -19.11 -20.26 -17.35
N CYS A 23 -18.43 -21.24 -17.93
CA CYS A 23 -17.34 -21.97 -17.33
C CYS A 23 -16.10 -21.07 -17.42
N LEU A 24 -16.10 -19.99 -16.64
CA LEU A 24 -14.86 -19.46 -16.10
C LEU A 24 -14.93 -19.84 -14.63
N ALA A 25 -14.58 -21.09 -14.33
CA ALA A 25 -13.24 -21.38 -13.85
C ALA A 25 -12.95 -20.46 -12.67
N GLY A 26 -13.08 -21.02 -11.47
CA GLY A 26 -12.45 -20.51 -10.25
C GLY A 26 -10.94 -20.46 -10.44
N THR A 27 -10.49 -19.53 -11.26
CA THR A 27 -9.14 -19.01 -11.24
C THR A 27 -9.07 -18.25 -9.93
N GLY A 28 -8.20 -18.70 -9.02
CA GLY A 28 -7.93 -18.08 -7.74
C GLY A 28 -7.22 -16.73 -7.91
N GLY A 29 -7.84 -15.80 -8.64
CA GLY A 29 -7.60 -14.37 -8.56
C GLY A 29 -8.71 -13.74 -7.73
N PRO A 30 -8.43 -12.68 -6.97
CA PRO A 30 -9.46 -11.98 -6.22
C PRO A 30 -10.53 -11.47 -7.19
N ASP A 31 -11.78 -11.84 -6.91
CA ASP A 31 -12.97 -11.39 -7.60
C ASP A 31 -13.05 -9.85 -7.62
N LEU A 32 -13.47 -9.26 -8.74
CA LEU A 32 -13.53 -7.80 -8.89
C LEU A 32 -14.41 -7.13 -7.84
N GLU A 33 -15.44 -7.85 -7.36
CA GLU A 33 -16.33 -7.41 -6.31
C GLU A 33 -15.58 -7.29 -4.97
N SER A 34 -14.79 -8.30 -4.57
CA SER A 34 -13.94 -8.21 -3.38
C SER A 34 -12.86 -7.12 -3.49
N LEU A 35 -12.22 -6.94 -4.64
CA LEU A 35 -11.25 -5.85 -4.83
C LEU A 35 -11.89 -4.46 -4.69
N SER A 36 -13.13 -4.30 -5.18
CA SER A 36 -13.87 -3.04 -5.05
C SER A 36 -14.24 -2.74 -3.59
N GLN A 37 -14.64 -3.77 -2.83
CA GLN A 37 -14.95 -3.66 -1.41
C GLN A 37 -13.70 -3.37 -0.56
N VAL A 38 -12.58 -4.01 -0.88
CA VAL A 38 -11.29 -3.74 -0.21
C VAL A 38 -10.85 -2.31 -0.50
N ARG A 39 -10.95 -1.84 -1.75
CA ARG A 39 -10.65 -0.44 -2.11
C ARG A 39 -11.52 0.55 -1.33
N GLU A 40 -12.81 0.29 -1.26
CA GLU A 40 -13.74 1.16 -0.54
C GLU A 40 -13.42 1.19 0.96
N SER A 41 -13.13 0.03 1.55
CA SER A 41 -12.72 -0.07 2.96
C SER A 41 -11.44 0.74 3.22
N LEU A 42 -10.44 0.61 2.35
CA LEU A 42 -9.18 1.35 2.44
C LEU A 42 -9.38 2.87 2.32
N ASN A 43 -10.18 3.31 1.35
CA ASN A 43 -10.48 4.73 1.16
C ASN A 43 -11.22 5.31 2.37
N ARG A 44 -12.19 4.57 2.91
CA ARG A 44 -12.92 4.98 4.10
C ARG A 44 -12.00 5.13 5.31
N THR A 45 -11.06 4.20 5.48
CA THR A 45 -10.03 4.31 6.53
C THR A 45 -9.19 5.57 6.35
N GLN A 46 -8.82 5.94 5.11
CA GLN A 46 -8.08 7.19 4.85
C GLN A 46 -8.88 8.44 5.22
N GLU A 47 -10.15 8.50 4.82
CA GLU A 47 -11.03 9.63 5.15
C GLU A 47 -11.17 9.82 6.66
N GLU A 48 -11.27 8.74 7.43
CA GLU A 48 -11.34 8.78 8.89
C GLU A 48 -10.07 9.37 9.52
N TYR A 49 -8.89 8.95 9.06
CA TYR A 49 -7.62 9.48 9.58
C TYR A 49 -7.28 10.88 9.06
N ASP A 50 -7.74 11.24 7.85
CA ASP A 50 -7.66 12.61 7.34
C ASP A 50 -8.55 13.55 8.18
N ALA A 51 -9.75 13.11 8.55
CA ALA A 51 -10.62 13.85 9.46
C ALA A 51 -10.00 13.98 10.86
N GLN A 52 -9.34 12.93 11.36
CA GLN A 52 -8.69 12.96 12.67
C GLN A 52 -7.60 14.03 12.74
N VAL A 53 -6.68 14.09 11.77
CA VAL A 53 -5.64 15.13 11.75
C VAL A 53 -6.20 16.53 11.53
N ALA A 54 -7.36 16.65 10.89
CA ALA A 54 -8.05 17.94 10.76
C ALA A 54 -8.67 18.40 12.09
N SER A 55 -9.16 17.48 12.92
CA SER A 55 -9.68 17.80 14.26
C SER A 55 -8.57 17.98 15.30
N GLU A 56 -7.44 17.30 15.14
CA GLU A 56 -6.32 17.28 16.08
C GLU A 56 -5.00 17.63 15.37
N PRO A 57 -4.86 18.83 14.79
CA PRO A 57 -3.71 19.18 13.98
C PRO A 57 -2.39 19.25 14.76
N GLU A 58 -2.46 19.39 16.08
CA GLU A 58 -1.29 19.45 16.98
C GLU A 58 -0.92 18.07 17.58
N ASN A 59 -1.60 16.99 17.16
CA ASN A 59 -1.33 15.64 17.65
C ASN A 59 -0.35 14.90 16.72
N ALA A 60 0.93 14.84 17.11
CA ALA A 60 1.98 14.15 16.36
C ALA A 60 1.65 12.65 16.11
N THR A 61 1.03 11.98 17.09
CA THR A 61 0.60 10.57 16.96
C THR A 61 -0.45 10.40 15.87
N ALA A 62 -1.44 11.30 15.78
CA ALA A 62 -2.46 11.25 14.73
C ALA A 62 -1.83 11.37 13.34
N TRP A 63 -0.85 12.26 13.17
CA TRP A 63 -0.09 12.39 11.93
C TRP A 63 0.75 11.15 11.59
N CYS A 64 1.37 10.51 12.59
CA CYS A 64 2.11 9.27 12.38
C CYS A 64 1.19 8.08 12.02
N VAL A 65 0.03 7.97 12.67
CA VAL A 65 -0.96 6.94 12.33
C VAL A 65 -1.49 7.14 10.92
N ARG A 66 -1.79 8.38 10.53
CA ARG A 66 -2.12 8.72 9.14
C ARG A 66 -1.03 8.27 8.18
N ALA A 67 0.24 8.55 8.48
CA ALA A 67 1.36 8.10 7.64
C ALA A 67 1.39 6.59 7.42
N LEU A 68 1.18 5.79 8.49
CA LEU A 68 1.10 4.33 8.41
C LEU A 68 -0.03 3.85 7.49
N VAL A 69 -1.19 4.52 7.53
CA VAL A 69 -2.35 4.18 6.69
C VAL A 69 -2.03 4.40 5.22
N TYR A 70 -1.43 5.55 4.88
CA TYR A 70 -1.00 5.85 3.50
C TYR A 70 0.10 4.91 3.01
N LEU A 71 1.04 4.53 3.88
CA LEU A 71 2.08 3.57 3.55
C LEU A 71 1.51 2.20 3.16
N ASN A 72 0.49 1.74 3.89
CA ASN A 72 -0.14 0.44 3.68
C ASN A 72 -1.14 0.42 2.51
N ASN A 73 -1.73 1.57 2.13
CA ASN A 73 -2.68 1.64 1.03
C ASN A 73 -1.98 1.86 -0.33
N ASN A 74 -1.52 0.77 -0.94
CA ASN A 74 -0.91 0.76 -2.28
C ASN A 74 0.37 1.61 -2.43
N GLY A 75 1.10 1.88 -1.34
CA GLY A 75 2.39 2.56 -1.41
C GLY A 75 2.25 4.03 -1.80
N GLN A 76 1.27 4.75 -1.26
CA GLN A 76 1.20 6.21 -1.31
C GLN A 76 2.29 6.81 -0.41
N ASN A 77 3.54 6.53 -0.77
CA ASN A 77 4.72 6.79 0.04
C ASN A 77 4.94 8.30 0.19
N GLU A 78 4.60 9.09 -0.82
CA GLU A 78 4.68 10.55 -0.78
C GLU A 78 3.73 11.17 0.25
N GLU A 79 2.46 10.73 0.31
CA GLU A 79 1.50 11.15 1.32
C GLU A 79 1.91 10.68 2.73
N ALA A 80 2.47 9.47 2.83
CA ALA A 80 3.02 8.96 4.08
C ALA A 80 4.16 9.86 4.58
N MET A 81 5.12 10.21 3.71
CA MET A 81 6.23 11.11 4.06
C MET A 81 5.73 12.49 4.50
N LYS A 82 4.77 13.10 3.79
CA LYS A 82 4.20 14.39 4.19
C LYS A 82 3.58 14.32 5.58
N SER A 83 2.92 13.21 5.90
CA SER A 83 2.31 13.00 7.22
C SER A 83 3.37 12.78 8.30
N CYS A 84 4.43 12.03 8.01
CA CYS A 84 5.60 11.94 8.89
C CYS A 84 6.25 13.31 9.13
N ASP A 85 6.39 14.13 8.09
CA ASP A 85 6.98 15.47 8.22
C ASP A 85 6.14 16.38 9.13
N GLN A 86 4.82 16.29 9.08
CA GLN A 86 3.95 16.99 10.03
C GLN A 86 4.11 16.45 11.46
N ALA A 87 4.16 15.12 11.64
CA ALA A 87 4.40 14.53 12.95
C ALA A 87 5.74 14.99 13.54
N LEU A 88 6.79 15.03 12.73
CA LEU A 88 8.14 15.45 13.12
C LEU A 88 8.29 16.97 13.32
N ALA A 89 7.45 17.77 12.69
CA ALA A 89 7.39 19.21 12.95
C ALA A 89 6.78 19.51 14.34
N LEU A 90 5.85 18.68 14.80
CA LEU A 90 5.24 18.77 16.13
C LEU A 90 6.13 18.14 17.21
N ASP A 91 6.70 16.97 16.91
CA ASP A 91 7.61 16.25 17.80
C ASP A 91 8.82 15.71 17.01
N PRO A 92 9.95 16.46 17.01
CA PRO A 92 11.17 16.05 16.34
C PRO A 92 11.82 14.78 16.91
N GLU A 93 11.46 14.40 18.14
CA GLU A 93 11.98 13.21 18.82
C GLU A 93 11.06 12.00 18.67
N TYR A 94 10.03 12.09 17.81
CA TYR A 94 9.12 10.98 17.60
C TYR A 94 9.76 9.87 16.74
N GLY A 95 10.42 8.91 17.40
CA GLY A 95 11.17 7.84 16.75
C GLY A 95 10.35 7.02 15.75
N MET A 96 9.08 6.75 16.05
CA MET A 96 8.20 6.01 15.14
C MET A 96 7.94 6.77 13.83
N ALA A 97 7.77 8.10 13.88
CA ALA A 97 7.57 8.91 12.67
C ALA A 97 8.83 8.90 11.78
N TRP A 98 10.03 8.95 12.37
CA TRP A 98 11.28 8.75 11.64
C TRP A 98 11.36 7.37 10.98
N TYR A 99 10.99 6.31 11.71
CA TYR A 99 11.02 4.95 11.18
C TYR A 99 10.06 4.79 10.00
N VAL A 100 8.80 5.24 10.12
CA VAL A 100 7.81 5.18 9.03
C VAL A 100 8.27 5.96 7.81
N LYS A 101 8.86 7.15 8.00
CA LYS A 101 9.45 7.93 6.90
C LYS A 101 10.57 7.17 6.21
N GLY A 102 11.43 6.50 6.96
CA GLY A 102 12.48 5.63 6.42
C GLY A 102 11.92 4.50 5.56
N VAL A 103 10.86 3.82 6.01
CA VAL A 103 10.19 2.77 5.21
C VAL A 103 9.61 3.33 3.91
N ALA A 104 8.93 4.49 3.97
CA ALA A 104 8.40 5.15 2.79
C ALA A 104 9.52 5.49 1.77
N LEU A 105 10.67 5.96 2.24
CA LEU A 105 11.84 6.26 1.41
C LEU A 105 12.46 5.00 0.78
N VAL A 106 12.53 3.89 1.52
CA VAL A 106 12.94 2.58 0.96
C VAL A 106 12.02 2.16 -0.18
N ASN A 107 10.70 2.30 -0.01
CA ASN A 107 9.74 1.98 -1.07
C ASN A 107 9.90 2.87 -2.31
N LEU A 108 10.40 4.09 -2.13
CA LEU A 108 10.76 5.04 -3.20
C LEU A 108 12.19 4.88 -3.71
N GLN A 109 12.93 3.86 -3.26
CA GLN A 109 14.33 3.58 -3.60
C GLN A 109 15.31 4.72 -3.26
N ARG A 110 14.98 5.56 -2.27
CA ARG A 110 15.82 6.66 -1.77
C ARG A 110 16.59 6.21 -0.53
N TYR A 111 17.52 5.28 -0.73
CA TYR A 111 18.17 4.54 0.36
C TYR A 111 19.04 5.41 1.28
N ASP A 112 19.80 6.36 0.73
CA ASP A 112 20.65 7.27 1.53
C ASP A 112 19.81 8.10 2.53
N GLU A 113 18.65 8.59 2.08
CA GLU A 113 17.75 9.35 2.94
C GLU A 113 17.00 8.46 3.94
N ALA A 114 16.69 7.22 3.53
CA ALA A 114 16.09 6.24 4.42
C ALA A 114 17.04 5.86 5.57
N GLU A 115 18.33 5.66 5.29
CA GLU A 115 19.34 5.39 6.32
C GLU A 115 19.37 6.50 7.37
N ALA A 116 19.43 7.76 6.93
CA ALA A 116 19.40 8.90 7.85
C ALA A 116 18.13 8.92 8.73
N CYS A 117 16.98 8.53 8.19
CA CYS A 117 15.74 8.41 8.96
C CYS A 117 15.81 7.27 9.99
N PHE A 118 16.32 6.10 9.62
CA PHE A 118 16.47 4.95 10.52
C PHE A 118 17.48 5.21 11.65
N LEU A 119 18.56 5.94 11.36
CA LEU A 119 19.52 6.38 12.38
C LEU A 119 18.87 7.35 13.36
N ASN A 120 18.06 8.30 12.88
CA ASN A 120 17.28 9.19 13.76
C ASN A 120 16.24 8.43 14.58
N ALA A 121 15.52 7.47 13.99
CA ALA A 121 14.57 6.62 14.70
C ALA A 121 15.24 5.90 15.88
N SER A 122 16.41 5.29 15.65
CA SER A 122 17.20 4.58 16.67
C SER A 122 17.73 5.52 17.76
N ARG A 123 18.09 6.75 17.39
CA ARG A 123 18.59 7.77 18.33
C ARG A 123 17.47 8.27 19.25
N CYS A 124 16.29 8.48 18.70
CA CYS A 124 15.12 8.96 19.43
C CYS A 124 14.47 7.87 20.28
N ASP A 125 14.40 6.65 19.74
CA ASP A 125 13.81 5.50 20.39
C ASP A 125 14.74 4.26 20.25
N PRO A 126 15.49 3.93 21.31
CA PRO A 126 16.38 2.77 21.30
C PRO A 126 15.66 1.43 21.09
N GLU A 127 14.36 1.31 21.36
CA GLU A 127 13.61 0.06 21.11
C GLU A 127 13.47 -0.21 19.60
N LEU A 128 13.53 0.83 18.77
CA LEU A 128 13.53 0.71 17.32
C LEU A 128 14.90 0.37 16.75
N ALA A 129 15.98 0.41 17.54
CA ALA A 129 17.35 0.32 17.04
C ALA A 129 17.64 -0.99 16.29
N ASP A 130 17.20 -2.13 16.83
CA ASP A 130 17.42 -3.44 16.20
C ASP A 130 16.67 -3.56 14.86
N ASN A 131 15.41 -3.08 14.83
CA ASN A 131 14.58 -3.08 13.63
C ASN A 131 15.14 -2.13 12.57
N ALA A 132 15.49 -0.90 12.97
CA ALA A 132 16.08 0.12 12.10
C ALA A 132 17.43 -0.36 11.53
N ALA A 133 18.29 -0.96 12.35
CA ALA A 133 19.54 -1.56 11.88
C ALA A 133 19.30 -2.71 10.90
N GLY A 134 18.24 -3.51 11.11
CA GLY A 134 17.80 -4.53 10.16
C GLY A 134 17.40 -3.95 8.79
N MET A 135 16.65 -2.85 8.79
CA MET A 135 16.25 -2.15 7.57
C MET A 135 17.45 -1.53 6.84
N ILE A 136 18.35 -0.88 7.56
CA ILE A 136 19.59 -0.30 7.00
C ILE A 136 20.41 -1.40 6.32
N ARG A 137 20.72 -2.50 7.02
CA ARG A 137 21.51 -3.60 6.44
C ARG A 137 20.87 -4.25 5.21
N ARG A 138 19.53 -4.28 5.15
CA ARG A 138 18.79 -4.95 4.07
C ARG A 138 18.67 -4.08 2.82
N TYR A 139 18.51 -2.78 2.98
CA TYR A 139 18.12 -1.88 1.89
C TYR A 139 19.10 -0.74 1.63
N CYS A 140 19.92 -0.37 2.61
CA CYS A 140 20.79 0.82 2.57
C CYS A 140 22.28 0.49 2.72
N GLY A 141 22.65 -0.80 2.80
CA GLY A 141 24.05 -1.22 2.78
C GLY A 141 24.53 -1.50 1.35
N ASP A 142 25.79 -1.13 1.07
CA ASP A 142 26.52 -1.43 -0.18
C ASP A 142 26.75 -2.94 -0.42
#